data_AF-A0A7X8LU57-F1
#
_entry.id   AF-A0A7X8LU57-F1
#
_cell.length_a   1.000
_cell.length_b   1.000
_cell.length_c   1.000
_cell.angle_alpha   90.00
_cell.angle_beta   90.00
_cell.angle_gamma   90.00
#
_symmetry.space_group_name_H-M   'P 1'
#
loop_
_entity.id
_entity.type
_entity.pdbx_description
1 polymer ?
#
loop_
_entity_poly.entity_id
_entity_poly.type
_entity_poly.pdbx_seq_one_letter_code
_entity_poly.pdbx_strand_id
1 'polypeptide(L)'
;MKKNLMLLLSSLAAVLLALECGWRSYYFAKNHFHGGKAAFELYAVGESTVRGFGDISFADAVAETFKNSFGPGGLSYRNMGRTGYTSYPHWMSLRAEMAFRRRGTPGALILYTGHNEAIDRELPGKFRSFWLRHCERLLDHSYFLSDMLYRLRRKGLLRVDGSYLWYELNLRRIIETARDSGLTPILSTLAVNYSGVEPSFDMRDESSLNEHLRRGLELEARSFSSAARYYLELSGEDKDTKALWFFCAARCYERSGDYAAARENYREAVNWDKRVTYRRANCLQNDL
;
A
#
# COMPACT_ATOMS: atom_id res chain seq x y z
N MET A 1 -29.01 -15.38 -38.85
CA MET A 1 -27.81 -15.07 -38.03
C MET A 1 -27.90 -13.75 -37.25
N LYS A 2 -28.21 -12.59 -37.88
CA LYS A 2 -28.30 -11.28 -37.19
C LYS A 2 -29.32 -11.22 -36.04
N LYS A 3 -30.52 -11.80 -36.22
CA LYS A 3 -31.57 -11.81 -35.17
C LYS A 3 -31.15 -12.54 -33.89
N ASN A 4 -30.54 -13.72 -34.03
CA ASN A 4 -30.08 -14.51 -32.87
C ASN A 4 -28.94 -13.81 -32.12
N LEU A 5 -28.03 -13.14 -32.84
CA LEU A 5 -26.96 -12.35 -32.22
C LEU A 5 -27.50 -11.16 -31.42
N MET A 6 -28.46 -10.41 -31.98
CA MET A 6 -29.10 -9.30 -31.27
C MET A 6 -29.84 -9.77 -30.01
N LEU A 7 -30.55 -10.90 -30.09
CA LEU A 7 -31.24 -11.47 -28.94
C LEU A 7 -30.25 -11.89 -27.85
N LEU A 8 -29.13 -12.52 -28.22
CA LEU A 8 -28.09 -12.92 -27.28
C LEU A 8 -27.43 -11.70 -26.60
N LEU A 9 -27.10 -10.65 -27.36
CA LEU A 9 -26.53 -9.42 -26.79
C LEU A 9 -27.52 -8.71 -25.85
N SER A 10 -28.80 -8.69 -26.20
CA SER A 10 -29.85 -8.09 -25.36
C SER A 10 -30.03 -8.86 -24.06
N SER A 11 -30.07 -10.19 -24.12
CA SER A 11 -30.13 -11.05 -22.93
C SER A 11 -28.89 -10.86 -22.04
N LEU A 12 -27.69 -10.78 -22.63
CA LEU A 12 -26.46 -10.52 -21.86
C LEU A 12 -26.51 -9.15 -21.18
N ALA A 13 -26.95 -8.10 -21.89
CA ALA A 13 -27.11 -6.77 -21.31
C ALA A 13 -28.12 -6.76 -20.16
N ALA A 14 -29.25 -7.45 -20.30
CA ALA A 14 -30.25 -7.58 -19.24
C ALA A 14 -29.69 -8.29 -17.99
N VAL A 15 -28.90 -9.36 -18.17
CA VAL A 15 -28.23 -10.05 -17.06
C VAL A 15 -27.22 -9.13 -16.37
N LEU A 16 -26.39 -8.41 -17.11
CA LEU A 16 -25.40 -7.48 -16.54
C LEU A 16 -26.08 -6.33 -15.77
N LEU A 17 -27.19 -5.81 -16.27
CA LEU A 17 -28.00 -4.81 -15.56
C LEU A 17 -28.63 -5.36 -14.29
N ALA A 18 -29.17 -6.57 -14.32
CA ALA A 18 -29.71 -7.22 -13.13
C ALA A 18 -28.64 -7.44 -12.05
N LEU A 19 -27.44 -7.87 -12.46
CA LEU A 19 -26.29 -8.03 -11.56
C LEU A 19 -25.86 -6.69 -10.96
N GLU A 20 -25.77 -5.63 -11.76
CA GLU A 20 -25.47 -4.28 -11.29
C GLU A 20 -26.51 -3.77 -10.27
N CYS A 21 -27.80 -3.93 -10.57
CA CYS A 21 -28.89 -3.56 -9.66
C CYS A 21 -28.81 -4.34 -8.34
N GLY A 22 -28.63 -5.66 -8.41
CA GLY A 22 -28.47 -6.50 -7.22
C GLY A 22 -27.26 -6.08 -6.39
N TRP A 23 -26.15 -5.75 -7.05
CA TRP A 23 -24.92 -5.31 -6.39
C TRP A 23 -25.10 -3.95 -5.69
N ARG A 24 -25.76 -2.99 -6.34
CA ARG A 24 -26.08 -1.68 -5.73
C ARG A 24 -27.03 -1.83 -4.55
N SER A 25 -28.05 -2.66 -4.67
CA SER A 25 -28.99 -2.95 -3.58
C SER A 25 -28.30 -3.59 -2.38
N TYR A 26 -27.32 -4.48 -2.61
CA TYR A 26 -26.51 -5.07 -1.54
C TYR A 26 -25.72 -4.00 -0.76
N TYR A 27 -25.01 -3.10 -1.46
CA TYR A 27 -24.25 -2.02 -0.80
C TYR A 27 -25.16 -1.00 -0.12
N PHE A 28 -26.31 -0.69 -0.74
CA PHE A 28 -27.33 0.15 -0.11
C PHE A 28 -27.80 -0.46 1.21
N ALA A 29 -28.22 -1.73 1.21
CA ALA A 29 -28.69 -2.41 2.41
C ALA A 29 -27.58 -2.47 3.48
N LYS A 30 -26.36 -2.87 3.09
CA LYS A 30 -25.21 -2.92 3.99
C LYS A 30 -24.99 -1.58 4.71
N ASN A 31 -25.00 -0.46 3.97
CA ASN A 31 -24.76 0.87 4.55
C ASN A 31 -25.96 1.43 5.31
N HIS A 32 -27.18 1.19 4.82
CA HIS A 32 -28.38 1.68 5.47
C HIS A 32 -28.61 1.03 6.84
N PHE A 33 -28.42 -0.29 6.94
CA PHE A 33 -28.67 -1.03 8.17
C PHE A 33 -27.52 -1.00 9.18
N HIS A 34 -26.28 -0.76 8.73
CA HIS A 34 -25.12 -0.65 9.64
C HIS A 34 -24.77 0.81 10.00
N GLY A 35 -25.54 1.78 9.51
CA GLY A 35 -25.31 3.22 9.73
C GLY A 35 -26.08 3.76 10.94
N GLY A 36 -25.52 3.57 12.14
CA GLY A 36 -25.97 4.29 13.33
C GLY A 36 -25.95 5.81 13.13
N LYS A 37 -26.60 6.58 14.01
CA LYS A 37 -26.53 8.05 13.99
C LYS A 37 -25.20 8.52 14.61
N ALA A 38 -24.10 8.28 13.88
CA ALA A 38 -22.78 8.72 14.30
C ALA A 38 -22.70 10.25 14.34
N ALA A 39 -22.02 10.80 15.34
CA ALA A 39 -21.72 12.23 15.37
C ALA A 39 -20.55 12.57 14.43
N PHE A 40 -19.63 11.63 14.23
CA PHE A 40 -18.51 11.73 13.31
C PHE A 40 -18.17 10.37 12.70
N GLU A 41 -17.76 10.34 11.44
CA GLU A 41 -17.33 9.11 10.74
C GLU A 41 -15.85 9.15 10.39
N LEU A 42 -15.11 8.12 10.77
CA LEU A 42 -13.71 7.93 10.42
C LEU A 42 -13.56 6.70 9.52
N TYR A 43 -13.05 6.92 8.32
CA TYR A 43 -12.68 5.86 7.39
C TYR A 43 -11.16 5.75 7.35
N ALA A 44 -10.65 4.53 7.30
CA ALA A 44 -9.23 4.30 7.05
C ALA A 44 -9.05 3.40 5.83
N VAL A 45 -8.40 3.92 4.80
CA VAL A 45 -8.12 3.21 3.55
C VAL A 45 -6.62 3.04 3.40
N GLY A 46 -6.20 1.81 3.19
CA GLY A 46 -4.80 1.52 2.95
C GLY A 46 -4.45 0.06 3.03
N GLU A 47 -3.16 -0.20 3.12
CA GLU A 47 -2.61 -1.53 2.87
C GLU A 47 -2.54 -2.38 4.16
N SER A 48 -1.53 -3.24 4.29
CA SER A 48 -1.30 -4.05 5.49
C SER A 48 -1.19 -3.20 6.76
N THR A 49 -0.55 -2.03 6.70
CA THR A 49 -0.39 -1.14 7.85
C THR A 49 -1.72 -0.58 8.36
N VAL A 50 -2.66 -0.22 7.47
CA VAL A 50 -4.02 0.20 7.86
C VAL A 50 -4.83 -0.98 8.33
N ARG A 51 -4.67 -2.15 7.70
CA ARG A 51 -5.38 -3.36 8.12
C ARG A 51 -4.96 -3.81 9.53
N GLY A 52 -3.69 -3.61 9.88
CA GLY A 52 -3.10 -4.10 11.12
C GLY A 52 -2.64 -5.57 11.05
N PHE A 53 -1.94 -5.99 12.11
CA PHE A 53 -1.52 -7.36 12.35
C PHE A 53 -2.04 -7.78 13.74
N GLY A 54 -2.77 -8.89 13.83
CA GLY A 54 -3.25 -9.41 15.13
C GLY A 54 -4.20 -8.45 15.87
N ASP A 55 -5.26 -8.00 15.20
CA ASP A 55 -6.35 -7.16 15.71
C ASP A 55 -6.04 -5.70 16.06
N ILE A 56 -4.79 -5.24 15.88
CA ILE A 56 -4.42 -3.84 16.11
C ILE A 56 -3.78 -3.25 14.86
N SER A 57 -4.38 -2.18 14.35
CA SER A 57 -3.83 -1.28 13.34
C SER A 57 -3.60 0.12 13.90
N PHE A 58 -2.78 0.92 13.22
CA PHE A 58 -2.64 2.33 13.61
C PHE A 58 -3.97 3.08 13.49
N ALA A 59 -4.81 2.70 12.53
CA ALA A 59 -6.12 3.32 12.33
C ALA A 59 -7.06 2.99 13.50
N ASP A 60 -6.96 1.80 14.08
CA ASP A 60 -7.70 1.42 15.28
C ASP A 60 -7.22 2.24 16.49
N ALA A 61 -5.90 2.44 16.63
CA ALA A 61 -5.34 3.29 17.68
C ALA A 61 -5.80 4.76 17.57
N VAL A 62 -5.87 5.31 16.34
CA VAL A 62 -6.42 6.65 16.11
C VAL A 62 -7.91 6.69 16.48
N ALA A 63 -8.70 5.71 16.04
CA ALA A 63 -10.12 5.65 16.36
C ALA A 63 -10.36 5.57 17.88
N GLU A 64 -9.62 4.72 18.58
CA GLU A 64 -9.69 4.54 20.02
C GLU A 64 -9.35 5.84 20.78
N THR A 65 -8.32 6.57 20.32
CA THR A 65 -7.92 7.86 20.90
C THR A 65 -9.05 8.89 20.85
N PHE A 66 -9.84 8.91 19.77
CA PHE A 66 -10.91 9.89 19.57
C PHE A 66 -12.31 9.38 19.91
N LYS A 67 -12.48 8.14 20.40
CA LYS A 67 -13.81 7.51 20.58
C LYS A 67 -14.76 8.32 21.46
N ASN A 68 -14.23 9.02 22.46
CA ASN A 68 -14.99 9.84 23.42
C ASN A 68 -14.97 11.35 23.09
N SER A 69 -14.37 11.74 21.96
CA SER A 69 -14.23 13.16 21.58
C SER A 69 -15.47 13.71 20.87
N PHE A 70 -16.42 12.85 20.50
CA PHE A 70 -17.63 13.23 19.79
C PHE A 70 -18.84 12.95 20.70
N GLY A 71 -19.84 13.83 20.65
CA GLY A 71 -20.99 13.83 21.57
C GLY A 71 -21.88 12.58 21.53
N PRO A 72 -23.20 12.67 21.81
CA PRO A 72 -24.07 11.50 22.01
C PRO A 72 -24.16 10.48 20.84
N GLY A 73 -23.72 10.84 19.64
CA GLY A 73 -23.61 9.92 18.49
C GLY A 73 -22.24 9.21 18.37
N GLY A 74 -21.23 9.64 19.12
CA GLY A 74 -19.88 9.07 19.14
C GLY A 74 -19.16 9.07 17.79
N LEU A 75 -18.07 8.30 17.75
CA LEU A 75 -17.29 8.01 16.55
C LEU A 75 -17.79 6.70 15.89
N SER A 76 -18.14 6.75 14.61
CA SER A 76 -18.24 5.54 13.79
C SER A 76 -16.95 5.36 13.01
N TYR A 77 -16.29 4.22 13.21
CA TYR A 77 -15.01 3.93 12.56
C TYR A 77 -15.12 2.73 11.62
N ARG A 78 -14.49 2.82 10.44
CA ARG A 78 -14.43 1.76 9.44
C ARG A 78 -13.02 1.58 8.90
N ASN A 79 -12.43 0.44 9.26
CA ASN A 79 -11.16 -0.02 8.69
C ASN A 79 -11.40 -0.68 7.33
N MET A 80 -10.97 -0.03 6.25
CA MET A 80 -11.02 -0.53 4.87
C MET A 80 -9.65 -1.06 4.40
N GLY A 81 -8.76 -1.35 5.36
CA GLY A 81 -7.43 -1.87 5.13
C GLY A 81 -7.41 -3.24 4.45
N ARG A 82 -6.52 -3.43 3.47
CA ARG A 82 -6.34 -4.72 2.77
C ARG A 82 -4.86 -5.01 2.49
N THR A 83 -4.38 -6.16 2.93
CA THR A 83 -3.01 -6.63 2.67
C THR A 83 -2.79 -6.92 1.19
N GLY A 84 -1.67 -6.45 0.64
CA GLY A 84 -1.24 -6.74 -0.73
C GLY A 84 -2.02 -6.02 -1.83
N TYR A 85 -2.89 -5.07 -1.48
CA TYR A 85 -3.72 -4.37 -2.47
C TYR A 85 -3.05 -3.07 -2.90
N THR A 86 -3.20 -2.74 -4.17
CA THR A 86 -2.84 -1.43 -4.73
C THR A 86 -3.95 -0.40 -4.46
N SER A 87 -3.70 0.86 -4.80
CA SER A 87 -4.64 1.99 -4.69
C SER A 87 -5.95 1.79 -5.48
N TYR A 88 -5.93 1.08 -6.62
CA TYR A 88 -7.16 0.86 -7.40
C TYR A 88 -8.24 0.08 -6.63
N PRO A 89 -7.99 -1.14 -6.09
CA PRO A 89 -8.94 -1.82 -5.22
C PRO A 89 -9.45 -0.97 -4.04
N HIS A 90 -8.57 -0.15 -3.46
CA HIS A 90 -8.91 0.76 -2.37
C HIS A 90 -9.89 1.84 -2.80
N TRP A 91 -9.64 2.48 -3.94
CA TRP A 91 -10.56 3.44 -4.54
C TRP A 91 -11.94 2.82 -4.81
N MET A 92 -11.98 1.64 -5.43
CA MET A 92 -13.25 0.99 -5.75
C MET A 92 -14.06 0.63 -4.51
N SER A 93 -13.39 0.16 -3.47
CA SER A 93 -14.02 -0.13 -2.18
C SER A 93 -14.56 1.13 -1.53
N LEU A 94 -13.74 2.21 -1.49
CA LEU A 94 -14.16 3.49 -0.93
C LEU A 94 -15.35 4.06 -1.69
N ARG A 95 -15.30 4.07 -3.02
CA ARG A 95 -16.39 4.55 -3.87
C ARG A 95 -17.70 3.81 -3.60
N ALA A 96 -17.63 2.49 -3.46
CA ALA A 96 -18.80 1.68 -3.13
C ALA A 96 -19.41 2.04 -1.77
N GLU A 97 -18.54 2.30 -0.79
CA GLU A 97 -18.93 2.72 0.55
C GLU A 97 -19.53 4.15 0.56
N MET A 98 -18.90 5.08 -0.16
CA MET A 98 -19.29 6.49 -0.20
C MET A 98 -20.60 6.73 -0.96
N ALA A 99 -20.95 5.87 -1.91
CA ALA A 99 -22.18 5.96 -2.70
C ALA A 99 -23.46 6.04 -1.86
N PHE A 100 -23.43 5.48 -0.65
CA PHE A 100 -24.57 5.40 0.25
C PHE A 100 -24.30 6.07 1.61
N ARG A 101 -23.23 6.87 1.69
CA ARG A 101 -22.88 7.64 2.88
C ARG A 101 -23.89 8.77 3.10
N ARG A 102 -24.22 9.07 4.36
CA ARG A 102 -24.99 10.27 4.73
C ARG A 102 -24.09 11.50 4.64
N ARG A 103 -24.25 12.31 3.59
CA ARG A 103 -23.44 13.53 3.34
C ARG A 103 -23.48 14.56 4.46
N GLY A 104 -24.53 14.58 5.29
CA GLY A 104 -24.67 15.52 6.41
C GLY A 104 -23.85 15.16 7.65
N THR A 105 -23.31 13.95 7.75
CA THR A 105 -22.46 13.57 8.88
C THR A 105 -21.05 14.10 8.63
N PRO A 106 -20.40 14.81 9.56
CA PRO A 106 -18.99 15.17 9.41
C PRO A 106 -18.11 13.92 9.48
N GLY A 107 -16.96 13.95 8.80
CA GLY A 107 -16.06 12.81 8.84
C GLY A 107 -14.71 13.06 8.20
N ALA A 108 -13.81 12.11 8.39
CA ALA A 108 -12.47 12.11 7.82
C ALA A 108 -12.12 10.77 7.17
N LEU A 109 -11.23 10.82 6.19
CA LEU A 109 -10.59 9.65 5.57
C LEU A 109 -9.10 9.68 5.88
N ILE A 110 -8.60 8.70 6.62
CA ILE A 110 -7.16 8.42 6.70
C ILE A 110 -6.77 7.59 5.47
N LEU A 111 -5.82 8.08 4.68
CA LEU A 111 -5.35 7.42 3.48
C LEU A 111 -3.86 7.05 3.62
N TYR A 112 -3.55 5.76 3.54
CA TYR A 112 -2.18 5.23 3.59
C TYR A 112 -1.99 4.13 2.53
N THR A 113 -1.53 4.50 1.35
CA THR A 113 -1.36 3.59 0.20
C THR A 113 -0.11 3.92 -0.60
N GLY A 114 0.43 2.94 -1.30
CA GLY A 114 1.58 3.07 -2.20
C GLY A 114 2.69 2.04 -1.98
N HIS A 115 2.63 1.15 -0.98
CA HIS A 115 3.69 0.14 -0.77
C HIS A 115 3.54 -1.04 -1.73
N ASN A 116 2.31 -1.48 -1.99
CA ASN A 116 2.04 -2.61 -2.87
C ASN A 116 1.92 -2.25 -4.35
N GLU A 117 2.04 -0.97 -4.68
CA GLU A 117 2.04 -0.55 -6.07
C GLU A 117 3.25 -1.20 -6.77
N ALA A 118 3.11 -1.66 -8.01
CA ALA A 118 4.22 -2.27 -8.76
C ALA A 118 4.79 -1.25 -9.76
N ILE A 119 5.35 -0.12 -9.28
CA ILE A 119 5.86 0.96 -10.16
C ILE A 119 7.16 0.44 -10.76
N ASP A 120 7.02 -0.25 -11.89
CA ASP A 120 8.13 -0.49 -12.79
C ASP A 120 8.38 0.77 -13.61
N ARG A 121 9.65 1.03 -13.93
CA ARG A 121 10.07 2.17 -14.77
C ARG A 121 9.68 2.02 -16.23
N GLU A 122 9.17 0.86 -16.64
CA GLU A 122 8.78 0.65 -18.03
C GLU A 122 7.45 1.35 -18.35
N LEU A 123 7.49 2.20 -19.38
CA LEU A 123 6.34 2.93 -19.86
C LEU A 123 5.23 1.97 -20.30
N PRO A 124 3.96 2.22 -19.94
CA PRO A 124 2.86 1.35 -20.34
C PRO A 124 2.77 1.26 -21.87
N GLY A 125 2.61 0.04 -22.39
CA GLY A 125 2.43 -0.19 -23.83
C GLY A 125 1.23 0.58 -24.38
N LYS A 126 1.40 1.22 -25.56
CA LYS A 126 0.41 2.14 -26.18
C LYS A 126 -1.03 1.60 -26.22
N PHE A 127 -1.23 0.33 -26.54
CA PHE A 127 -2.54 -0.32 -26.64
C PHE A 127 -3.32 -0.32 -25.30
N ARG A 128 -2.61 -0.40 -24.19
CA ARG A 128 -3.19 -0.51 -22.86
C ARG A 128 -3.72 0.82 -22.34
N SER A 129 -3.05 1.92 -22.68
CA SER A 129 -3.51 3.29 -22.40
C SER A 129 -4.83 3.66 -23.11
N PHE A 130 -5.11 3.02 -24.25
CA PHE A 130 -6.34 3.23 -25.01
C PHE A 130 -7.51 2.46 -24.40
N TRP A 131 -7.29 1.17 -24.10
CA TRP A 131 -8.31 0.30 -23.49
C TRP A 131 -8.71 0.79 -22.11
N LEU A 132 -7.73 1.20 -21.29
CA LEU A 132 -7.98 1.76 -19.96
C LEU A 132 -8.85 3.02 -20.04
N ARG A 133 -8.53 3.99 -20.91
CA ARG A 133 -9.34 5.21 -21.06
C ARG A 133 -10.81 4.95 -21.44
N HIS A 134 -11.08 3.95 -22.28
CA HIS A 134 -12.44 3.66 -22.74
C HIS A 134 -13.22 2.78 -21.76
N CYS A 135 -12.57 1.77 -21.19
CA CYS A 135 -13.20 0.92 -20.18
C CYS A 135 -13.37 1.65 -18.85
N GLU A 136 -12.52 2.61 -18.51
CA GLU A 136 -12.65 3.42 -17.30
C GLU A 136 -14.02 4.07 -17.19
N ARG A 137 -14.53 4.70 -18.26
CA ARG A 137 -15.88 5.29 -18.21
C ARG A 137 -16.98 4.27 -17.88
N LEU A 138 -16.85 3.04 -18.39
CA LEU A 138 -17.83 1.99 -18.09
C LEU A 138 -17.69 1.49 -16.65
N LEU A 139 -16.46 1.38 -16.15
CA LEU A 139 -16.17 1.00 -14.76
C LEU A 139 -16.55 2.11 -13.76
N ASP A 140 -16.49 3.36 -14.21
CA ASP A 140 -16.97 4.53 -13.49
C ASP A 140 -18.48 4.54 -13.33
N HIS A 141 -19.23 3.67 -14.02
CA HIS A 141 -20.68 3.58 -13.88
C HIS A 141 -21.19 2.22 -13.42
N SER A 142 -20.41 1.14 -13.53
CA SER A 142 -20.77 -0.20 -13.05
C SER A 142 -19.93 -0.65 -11.86
N TYR A 143 -20.59 -0.89 -10.72
CA TYR A 143 -19.99 -1.43 -9.51
C TYR A 143 -19.69 -2.92 -9.67
N PHE A 144 -20.53 -3.65 -10.41
CA PHE A 144 -20.34 -5.07 -10.68
C PHE A 144 -19.13 -5.33 -11.58
N LEU A 145 -19.05 -4.66 -12.75
CA LEU A 145 -17.92 -4.85 -13.68
C LEU A 145 -16.60 -4.44 -13.03
N SER A 146 -16.65 -3.40 -12.22
CA SER A 146 -15.54 -2.95 -11.39
C SER A 146 -15.03 -3.99 -10.40
N ASP A 147 -15.93 -4.60 -9.60
CA ASP A 147 -15.57 -5.67 -8.67
C ASP A 147 -15.11 -6.93 -9.41
N MET A 148 -15.73 -7.26 -10.54
CA MET A 148 -15.35 -8.38 -11.39
C MET A 148 -13.93 -8.21 -11.94
N LEU A 149 -13.62 -7.08 -12.58
CA LEU A 149 -12.27 -6.79 -13.06
C LEU A 149 -11.25 -6.80 -11.94
N TYR A 150 -11.62 -6.28 -10.78
CA TYR A 150 -10.81 -6.37 -9.57
C TYR A 150 -10.51 -7.82 -9.17
N ARG A 151 -11.52 -8.70 -9.11
CA ARG A 151 -11.33 -10.14 -8.79
C ARG A 151 -10.46 -10.84 -9.83
N LEU A 152 -10.63 -10.51 -11.11
CA LEU A 152 -9.81 -11.05 -12.19
C LEU A 152 -8.34 -10.62 -12.05
N ARG A 153 -8.08 -9.34 -11.74
CA ARG A 153 -6.74 -8.82 -11.43
C ARG A 153 -6.11 -9.52 -10.23
N ARG A 154 -6.87 -9.70 -9.15
CA ARG A 154 -6.40 -10.42 -7.94
C ARG A 154 -5.99 -11.86 -8.23
N LYS A 155 -6.67 -12.54 -9.16
CA LYS A 155 -6.32 -13.90 -9.60
C LYS A 155 -5.14 -13.94 -10.58
N GLY A 156 -4.52 -12.80 -10.89
CA GLY A 156 -3.42 -12.71 -11.87
C GLY A 156 -3.88 -12.88 -13.32
N LEU A 157 -5.19 -12.96 -13.58
CA LEU A 157 -5.74 -13.14 -14.93
C LEU A 157 -5.64 -11.86 -15.76
N LEU A 158 -5.51 -10.71 -15.09
CA LEU A 158 -5.26 -9.42 -15.71
C LEU A 158 -4.04 -8.80 -15.03
N ARG A 159 -2.95 -8.63 -15.78
CA ARG A 159 -1.83 -7.81 -15.30
C ARG A 159 -2.32 -6.37 -15.12
N VAL A 160 -1.87 -5.70 -14.08
CA VAL A 160 -2.02 -4.25 -13.89
C VAL A 160 -0.65 -3.65 -14.06
N ASP A 161 -0.52 -2.64 -14.92
CA ASP A 161 0.72 -1.87 -14.98
C ASP A 161 0.76 -1.02 -13.72
N GLY A 162 1.71 -1.28 -12.84
CA GLY A 162 2.04 -0.28 -11.85
C GLY A 162 2.94 0.74 -12.55
N SER A 163 2.38 1.91 -12.78
CA SER A 163 3.13 3.08 -13.21
C SER A 163 2.84 4.19 -12.22
N TYR A 164 3.75 5.16 -12.12
CA TYR A 164 3.56 6.31 -11.24
C TYR A 164 2.27 7.06 -11.58
N LEU A 165 1.98 7.21 -12.88
CA LEU A 165 0.76 7.84 -13.37
C LEU A 165 -0.51 7.08 -12.92
N TRP A 166 -0.46 5.74 -12.91
CA TRP A 166 -1.59 4.93 -12.47
C TRP A 166 -1.85 5.07 -10.97
N TYR A 167 -0.77 5.07 -10.18
CA TYR A 167 -0.85 5.32 -8.75
C TYR A 167 -1.39 6.73 -8.48
N GLU A 168 -0.87 7.76 -9.13
CA GLU A 168 -1.34 9.15 -8.98
C GLU A 168 -2.82 9.28 -9.33
N LEU A 169 -3.25 8.69 -10.46
CA LEU A 169 -4.65 8.71 -10.88
C LEU A 169 -5.57 8.09 -9.83
N ASN A 170 -5.24 6.92 -9.31
CA ASN A 170 -6.06 6.26 -8.29
C ASN A 170 -6.02 7.02 -6.96
N LEU A 171 -4.86 7.53 -6.57
CA LEU A 171 -4.71 8.35 -5.36
C LEU A 171 -5.60 9.60 -5.43
N ARG A 172 -5.56 10.31 -6.56
CA ARG A 172 -6.43 11.46 -6.84
C ARG A 172 -7.91 11.07 -6.75
N ARG A 173 -8.29 9.96 -7.37
CA ARG A 173 -9.68 9.47 -7.34
C ARG A 173 -10.15 9.10 -5.93
N ILE A 174 -9.29 8.55 -5.07
CA ILE A 174 -9.62 8.30 -3.65
C ILE A 174 -9.92 9.62 -2.96
N ILE A 175 -9.04 10.62 -3.14
CA ILE A 175 -9.17 11.95 -2.53
C ILE A 175 -10.45 12.63 -3.01
N GLU A 176 -10.72 12.65 -4.32
CA GLU A 176 -11.93 13.22 -4.91
C GLU A 176 -13.18 12.51 -4.40
N THR A 177 -13.20 11.17 -4.39
CA THR A 177 -14.32 10.38 -3.87
C THR A 177 -14.63 10.72 -2.40
N ALA A 178 -13.59 10.95 -1.58
CA ALA A 178 -13.75 11.35 -0.20
C ALA A 178 -14.32 12.77 -0.06
N ARG A 179 -13.80 13.72 -0.84
CA ARG A 179 -14.27 15.11 -0.80
C ARG A 179 -15.71 15.23 -1.30
N ASP A 180 -16.05 14.54 -2.39
CA ASP A 180 -17.39 14.52 -2.97
C ASP A 180 -18.44 13.88 -2.04
N SER A 181 -17.99 13.03 -1.10
CA SER A 181 -18.84 12.44 -0.08
C SER A 181 -18.92 13.27 1.20
N GLY A 182 -18.19 14.39 1.29
CA GLY A 182 -18.14 15.28 2.46
C GLY A 182 -17.13 14.87 3.53
N LEU A 183 -16.18 13.99 3.22
CA LEU A 183 -15.09 13.63 4.11
C LEU A 183 -13.88 14.57 3.92
N THR A 184 -13.16 14.82 5.01
CA THR A 184 -11.84 15.47 4.97
C THR A 184 -10.75 14.42 4.75
N PRO A 185 -10.06 14.40 3.60
CA PRO A 185 -8.97 13.46 3.37
C PRO A 185 -7.71 13.89 4.15
N ILE A 186 -7.15 12.96 4.92
CA ILE A 186 -5.89 13.06 5.64
C ILE A 186 -4.93 12.09 4.95
N LEU A 187 -4.04 12.64 4.12
CA LEU A 187 -3.03 11.85 3.43
C LEU A 187 -1.89 11.55 4.40
N SER A 188 -1.76 10.28 4.79
CA SER A 188 -0.60 9.79 5.50
C SER A 188 0.42 9.34 4.46
N THR A 189 1.48 10.12 4.31
CA THR A 189 2.56 9.79 3.38
C THR A 189 3.21 8.48 3.78
N LEU A 190 3.70 7.74 2.79
CA LEU A 190 4.52 6.55 2.99
C LEU A 190 5.68 6.89 3.92
N ALA A 191 5.57 6.56 5.20
CA ALA A 191 6.70 6.60 6.11
C ALA A 191 7.57 5.38 5.81
N VAL A 192 8.21 5.35 4.64
CA VAL A 192 9.36 4.49 4.38
C VAL A 192 10.63 5.14 4.92
N ASN A 193 10.53 5.81 6.08
CA ASN A 193 11.71 6.30 6.78
C ASN A 193 12.14 5.21 7.77
N TYR A 194 12.73 4.19 7.20
CA TYR A 194 13.33 3.07 7.91
C TYR A 194 14.73 3.44 8.43
N SER A 195 14.86 4.59 9.10
CA SER A 195 16.10 4.86 9.84
C SER A 195 16.30 3.77 10.88
N GLY A 196 17.43 3.07 10.83
CA GLY A 196 17.77 1.99 11.75
C GLY A 196 17.08 0.64 11.52
N VAL A 197 16.29 0.44 10.45
CA VAL A 197 15.75 -0.90 10.14
C VAL A 197 16.67 -1.63 9.17
N GLU A 198 17.17 -2.77 9.63
CA GLU A 198 18.04 -3.67 8.87
C GLU A 198 17.46 -4.02 7.49
N PRO A 199 18.30 -4.11 6.45
CA PRO A 199 17.91 -4.61 5.14
C PRO A 199 17.37 -6.05 5.25
N SER A 200 16.48 -6.47 4.36
CA SER A 200 16.03 -7.86 4.34
C SER A 200 16.98 -8.64 3.46
N PHE A 201 17.28 -9.83 3.92
CA PHE A 201 18.05 -10.82 3.20
C PHE A 201 17.25 -12.13 3.21
N ASP A 202 17.61 -13.05 2.34
CA ASP A 202 16.97 -14.36 2.24
C ASP A 202 17.64 -15.30 3.25
N MET A 203 16.88 -15.77 4.25
CA MET A 203 17.40 -16.62 5.33
C MET A 203 17.51 -18.08 4.86
N ARG A 204 18.43 -18.37 3.93
CA ARG A 204 18.67 -19.75 3.46
C ARG A 204 19.64 -20.52 4.35
N ASP A 205 20.55 -19.82 5.04
CA ASP A 205 21.52 -20.40 5.98
C ASP A 205 21.61 -19.54 7.25
N GLU A 206 20.68 -19.78 8.17
CA GLU A 206 20.54 -19.01 9.41
C GLU A 206 21.70 -19.24 10.39
N SER A 207 22.34 -20.43 10.38
CA SER A 207 23.41 -20.76 11.33
C SER A 207 24.70 -20.02 11.02
N SER A 208 25.13 -20.02 9.75
CA SER A 208 26.32 -19.27 9.29
C SER A 208 26.15 -17.77 9.55
N LEU A 209 24.97 -17.22 9.21
CA LEU A 209 24.65 -15.83 9.45
C LEU A 209 24.75 -15.45 10.93
N ASN A 210 24.16 -16.26 11.81
CA ASN A 210 24.18 -16.02 13.26
C ASN A 210 25.59 -16.07 13.85
N GLU A 211 26.47 -16.94 13.33
CA GLU A 211 27.87 -16.98 13.74
C GLU A 211 28.58 -15.66 13.38
N HIS A 212 28.41 -15.19 12.15
CA HIS A 212 29.00 -13.94 11.70
C HIS A 212 28.49 -12.73 12.48
N LEU A 213 27.17 -12.66 12.74
CA LEU A 213 26.56 -11.61 13.56
C LEU A 213 27.11 -11.64 14.99
N ARG A 214 27.18 -12.80 15.63
CA ARG A 214 27.73 -12.94 16.98
C ARG A 214 29.17 -12.45 17.05
N ARG A 215 30.03 -12.87 16.11
CA ARG A 215 31.42 -12.43 16.03
C ARG A 215 31.53 -10.91 15.79
N GLY A 216 30.68 -10.36 14.93
CA GLY A 216 30.64 -8.93 14.68
C GLY A 216 30.27 -8.13 15.93
N LEU A 217 29.27 -8.58 16.70
CA LEU A 217 28.89 -7.97 17.99
C LEU A 217 30.00 -8.04 19.04
N GLU A 218 30.74 -9.16 19.10
CA GLU A 218 31.93 -9.29 19.96
C GLU A 218 33.03 -8.29 19.57
N LEU A 219 33.19 -8.00 18.28
CA LEU A 219 34.11 -6.97 17.79
C LEU A 219 33.59 -5.56 18.09
N GLU A 220 32.29 -5.29 17.93
CA GLU A 220 31.67 -3.99 18.24
C GLU A 220 31.93 -3.59 19.70
N ALA A 221 31.84 -4.55 20.63
CA ALA A 221 32.12 -4.32 22.04
C ALA A 221 33.57 -3.89 22.32
N ARG A 222 34.51 -4.18 21.42
CA ARG A 222 35.94 -3.86 21.57
C ARG A 222 36.33 -2.63 20.73
N SER A 223 35.89 -2.58 19.48
CA SER A 223 36.24 -1.52 18.53
C SER A 223 35.27 -1.53 17.34
N PHE A 224 34.48 -0.47 17.21
CA PHE A 224 33.61 -0.27 16.06
C PHE A 224 34.39 -0.27 14.73
N SER A 225 35.59 0.30 14.67
CA SER A 225 36.39 0.30 13.43
C SER A 225 36.82 -1.10 13.02
N SER A 226 37.13 -1.99 13.96
CA SER A 226 37.46 -3.39 13.67
C SER A 226 36.23 -4.18 13.23
N ALA A 227 35.08 -3.96 13.89
CA ALA A 227 33.80 -4.56 13.48
C ALA A 227 33.38 -4.11 12.08
N ALA A 228 33.52 -2.81 11.76
CA ALA A 228 33.21 -2.28 10.44
C ALA A 228 34.02 -2.96 9.33
N ARG A 229 35.35 -3.15 9.54
CA ARG A 229 36.20 -3.87 8.58
C ARG A 229 35.77 -5.32 8.41
N TYR A 230 35.46 -5.99 9.51
CA TYR A 230 34.98 -7.37 9.48
C TYR A 230 33.68 -7.51 8.66
N TYR A 231 32.70 -6.63 8.89
CA TYR A 231 31.47 -6.63 8.08
C TYR A 231 31.75 -6.31 6.60
N LEU A 232 32.65 -5.38 6.31
CA LEU A 232 33.04 -5.09 4.92
C LEU A 232 33.70 -6.28 4.21
N GLU A 233 34.51 -7.07 4.92
CA GLU A 233 35.08 -8.31 4.38
C GLU A 233 33.97 -9.31 4.03
N LEU A 234 33.01 -9.53 4.94
CA LEU A 234 31.84 -10.40 4.70
C LEU A 234 30.97 -9.93 3.52
N SER A 235 30.89 -8.63 3.27
CA SER A 235 30.15 -8.06 2.12
C SER A 235 30.68 -8.53 0.76
N GLY A 236 31.90 -9.07 0.72
CA GLY A 236 32.51 -9.65 -0.48
C GLY A 236 32.15 -11.12 -0.73
N GLU A 237 31.63 -11.85 0.25
CA GLU A 237 31.49 -13.31 0.22
C GLU A 237 30.16 -13.76 -0.39
N ASP A 238 29.06 -13.08 -0.05
CA ASP A 238 27.72 -13.45 -0.48
C ASP A 238 26.89 -12.22 -0.91
N LYS A 239 26.28 -12.32 -2.11
CA LYS A 239 25.42 -11.27 -2.67
C LYS A 239 24.09 -11.15 -1.93
N ASP A 240 23.61 -12.22 -1.31
CA ASP A 240 22.29 -12.26 -0.69
C ASP A 240 22.25 -11.56 0.68
N THR A 241 23.40 -11.54 1.38
CA THR A 241 23.59 -10.87 2.67
C THR A 241 24.36 -9.55 2.59
N LYS A 242 24.87 -9.18 1.41
CA LYS A 242 25.68 -7.97 1.19
C LYS A 242 25.07 -6.68 1.74
N ALA A 243 23.76 -6.50 1.56
CA ALA A 243 23.05 -5.33 2.08
C ALA A 243 23.17 -5.22 3.62
N LEU A 244 23.01 -6.35 4.33
CA LEU A 244 23.12 -6.43 5.79
C LEU A 244 24.51 -6.02 6.25
N TRP A 245 25.55 -6.53 5.60
CA TRP A 245 26.92 -6.25 5.99
C TRP A 245 27.32 -4.79 5.81
N PHE A 246 26.90 -4.16 4.72
CA PHE A 246 27.06 -2.72 4.58
C PHE A 246 26.28 -1.94 5.65
N PHE A 247 25.06 -2.38 6.01
CA PHE A 247 24.29 -1.74 7.07
C PHE A 247 24.97 -1.85 8.44
N CYS A 248 25.49 -3.02 8.81
CA CYS A 248 26.22 -3.22 10.06
C CYS A 248 27.52 -2.40 10.09
N ALA A 249 28.27 -2.36 8.98
CA ALA A 249 29.46 -1.52 8.85
C ALA A 249 29.12 -0.02 9.00
N ALA A 250 28.05 0.44 8.36
CA ALA A 250 27.59 1.82 8.47
C ALA A 250 27.27 2.23 9.92
N ARG A 251 26.56 1.36 10.66
CA ARG A 251 26.27 1.58 12.09
C ARG A 251 27.54 1.65 12.94
N CYS A 252 28.54 0.83 12.64
CA CYS A 252 29.83 0.89 13.32
C CYS A 252 30.53 2.23 13.05
N TYR A 253 30.60 2.68 11.80
CA TYR A 253 31.19 3.97 11.44
C TYR A 253 30.44 5.14 12.08
N GLU A 254 29.11 5.10 12.09
CA GLU A 254 28.26 6.11 12.74
C GLU A 254 28.57 6.20 14.25
N ARG A 255 28.67 5.06 14.94
CA ARG A 255 29.02 5.00 16.37
C ARG A 255 30.45 5.43 16.67
N SER A 256 31.38 5.28 15.73
CA SER A 256 32.75 5.81 15.87
C SER A 256 32.89 7.28 15.45
N GLY A 257 31.81 7.93 15.00
CA GLY A 257 31.83 9.33 14.56
C GLY A 257 32.33 9.57 13.13
N ASP A 258 32.56 8.51 12.35
CA ASP A 258 32.94 8.61 10.94
C ASP A 258 31.69 8.64 10.07
N TYR A 259 31.00 9.78 10.08
CA TYR A 259 29.73 9.95 9.38
C TYR A 259 29.87 9.90 7.86
N ALA A 260 31.04 10.23 7.32
CA ALA A 260 31.30 10.13 5.88
C ALA A 260 31.32 8.67 5.42
N ALA A 261 32.07 7.82 6.13
CA ALA A 261 32.08 6.38 5.87
C ALA A 261 30.70 5.75 6.15
N ALA A 262 30.02 6.17 7.22
CA ALA A 262 28.67 5.70 7.53
C ALA A 262 27.69 5.99 6.38
N ARG A 263 27.68 7.22 5.85
CA ARG A 263 26.80 7.62 4.74
C ARG A 263 27.04 6.76 3.50
N GLU A 264 28.30 6.53 3.14
CA GLU A 264 28.64 5.73 1.95
C GLU A 264 28.18 4.27 2.11
N ASN A 265 28.40 3.68 3.29
CA ASN A 265 27.98 2.31 3.56
C ASN A 265 26.45 2.18 3.64
N TYR A 266 25.74 3.17 4.19
CA TYR A 266 24.27 3.18 4.15
C TYR A 266 23.75 3.24 2.70
N ARG A 267 24.40 4.01 1.81
CA ARG A 267 24.04 4.04 0.39
C ARG A 267 24.26 2.69 -0.29
N GLU A 268 25.39 2.04 -0.02
CA GLU A 268 25.64 0.70 -0.53
C GLU A 268 24.61 -0.31 0.00
N ALA A 269 24.28 -0.27 1.29
CA ALA A 269 23.23 -1.12 1.86
C ALA A 269 21.90 -0.95 1.12
N VAL A 270 21.52 0.28 0.79
CA VAL A 270 20.30 0.58 -0.01
C VAL A 270 20.43 0.05 -1.44
N ASN A 271 21.59 0.21 -2.08
CA ASN A 271 21.84 -0.26 -3.46
C ASN A 271 21.74 -1.80 -3.57
N TRP A 272 22.12 -2.52 -2.51
CA TRP A 272 22.10 -3.99 -2.46
C TRP A 272 20.82 -4.58 -1.84
N ASP A 273 20.00 -3.79 -1.13
CA ASP A 273 18.77 -4.29 -0.48
C ASP A 273 17.77 -4.76 -1.56
N LYS A 274 17.51 -6.06 -1.63
CA LYS A 274 16.54 -6.64 -2.57
C LYS A 274 15.12 -6.10 -2.36
N ARG A 275 14.83 -5.44 -1.24
CA ARG A 275 13.59 -4.68 -0.99
C ARG A 275 13.58 -3.27 -1.55
N VAL A 276 14.53 -2.84 -2.38
CA VAL A 276 14.25 -1.70 -3.28
C VAL A 276 12.98 -2.00 -4.10
N THR A 277 12.64 -3.29 -4.29
CA THR A 277 11.37 -3.80 -4.83
C THR A 277 10.12 -3.56 -3.93
N TYR A 278 10.29 -3.30 -2.62
CA TYR A 278 9.25 -2.77 -1.71
C TYR A 278 9.33 -1.24 -1.55
N ARG A 279 10.02 -0.55 -2.47
CA ARG A 279 10.02 0.92 -2.58
C ARG A 279 10.60 1.65 -1.38
N ARG A 280 11.68 1.14 -0.80
CA ARG A 280 12.61 2.04 -0.10
C ARG A 280 13.08 3.09 -1.10
N ALA A 281 13.11 4.36 -0.68
CA ALA A 281 13.69 5.42 -1.49
C ALA A 281 15.15 5.04 -1.80
N ASN A 282 15.49 4.95 -3.08
CA ASN A 282 16.87 4.71 -3.49
C ASN A 282 17.72 5.96 -3.18
N CYS A 283 19.05 5.83 -3.28
CA CYS A 283 19.97 6.94 -3.00
C CYS A 283 19.62 8.22 -3.79
N LEU A 284 19.21 8.08 -5.05
CA LEU A 284 18.79 9.22 -5.90
C LEU A 284 17.50 9.90 -5.38
N GLN A 285 16.59 9.16 -4.74
CA GLN A 285 15.37 9.72 -4.16
C GLN A 285 15.62 10.40 -2.82
N ASN A 286 16.65 10.00 -2.07
CA ASN A 286 17.01 10.60 -0.78
C ASN A 286 17.92 11.83 -0.92
N ASP A 287 18.60 11.99 -2.06
CA ASP A 287 19.45 13.16 -2.35
C ASP A 287 18.68 14.31 -3.04
N LEU A 288 17.37 14.17 -3.30
CA LEU A 288 16.44 15.22 -3.76
C LEU A 288 15.85 16.00 -2.57
#